data_AF-A0A510JBA4-F1
#
_entry.id   AF-A0A510JBA4-F1
#
_cell.length_a   1.000
_cell.length_b   1.000
_cell.length_c   1.000
_cell.angle_alpha   90.00
_cell.angle_beta   90.00
_cell.angle_gamma   90.00
#
_symmetry.space_group_name_H-M   'P 1'
#
loop_
_entity.id
_entity.type
_entity.pdbx_description
1 polymer ?
#
loop_
_entity_poly.entity_id
_entity_poly.type
_entity_poly.pdbx_seq_one_letter_code
_entity_poly.pdbx_strand_id
1 'polypeptide(L)'
;MFSVEEEKEFIELLPLMQDFTSKIKIISEFVEKEENEVIEMAFTTFFGKTLKPRYKDYGTIYLEQGRKISGCMIRMEEKGRNPRVKTGTHGMPQHIEMMFETFGSREIGKNILEYSFRLVDITLESIFSSDKEKKKEKYNLAIQQSNFLYMMLQIAVKLLALDLYKKGEKIENVTLRYMTEMIEKDKKRLGELFSEAFNGFGDLTSAIDEYYFTLNSYFEDYAKRKFNVTLEEMERMGEEHRVLKRLGEDNVLRYVGFLLERLRNKLIIQHTMTENKIITLK
;
A
#
# COMPACT_ATOMS: atom_id res chain seq x y z
N MET A 1 -15.15 20.40 -18.79
CA MET A 1 -15.05 19.83 -20.14
C MET A 1 -13.68 19.19 -20.18
N PHE A 2 -13.63 17.85 -20.19
CA PHE A 2 -12.37 17.11 -20.15
C PHE A 2 -11.54 17.44 -21.40
N SER A 3 -10.23 17.42 -21.28
CA SER A 3 -9.35 17.53 -22.44
C SER A 3 -9.52 16.31 -23.36
N VAL A 4 -9.25 16.49 -24.65
CA VAL A 4 -9.39 15.43 -25.67
C VAL A 4 -8.48 14.22 -25.39
N GLU A 5 -7.41 14.41 -24.60
CA GLU A 5 -6.51 13.35 -24.14
C GLU A 5 -7.08 12.59 -22.93
N GLU A 6 -7.71 13.28 -21.96
CA GLU A 6 -8.43 12.65 -20.85
C GLU A 6 -9.64 11.83 -21.32
N GLU A 7 -10.35 12.29 -22.36
CA GLU A 7 -11.43 11.50 -22.99
C GLU A 7 -10.91 10.24 -23.69
N LYS A 8 -9.71 10.29 -24.31
CA LYS A 8 -9.09 9.14 -24.97
C LYS A 8 -8.61 8.07 -23.98
N GLU A 9 -7.92 8.47 -22.91
CA GLU A 9 -7.48 7.53 -21.86
C GLU A 9 -8.69 6.87 -21.16
N PHE A 10 -9.77 7.63 -20.91
CA PHE A 10 -10.98 7.08 -20.30
C PHE A 10 -11.70 6.07 -21.20
N ILE A 11 -11.71 6.30 -22.52
CA ILE A 11 -12.30 5.39 -23.51
C ILE A 11 -11.49 4.08 -23.64
N GLU A 12 -10.16 4.13 -23.54
CA GLU A 12 -9.32 2.92 -23.57
C GLU A 12 -9.38 2.10 -22.25
N LEU A 13 -9.65 2.76 -21.12
CA LEU A 13 -9.76 2.12 -19.79
C LEU A 13 -11.14 1.48 -19.53
N LEU A 14 -12.19 1.95 -20.21
CA LEU A 14 -13.57 1.46 -20.06
C LEU A 14 -13.73 -0.05 -20.36
N PRO A 15 -13.19 -0.59 -21.46
CA PRO A 15 -13.24 -2.04 -21.75
C PRO A 15 -12.47 -2.89 -20.73
N LEU A 16 -11.35 -2.37 -20.21
CA LEU A 16 -10.55 -3.07 -19.19
C LEU A 16 -11.29 -3.15 -17.86
N MET A 17 -11.99 -2.08 -17.47
CA MET A 17 -12.88 -2.09 -16.32
C MET A 17 -14.04 -3.06 -16.49
N GLN A 18 -14.63 -3.14 -17.69
CA GLN A 18 -15.72 -4.07 -17.96
C GLN A 18 -15.28 -5.54 -17.87
N ASP A 19 -14.08 -5.89 -18.37
CA ASP A 19 -13.50 -7.23 -18.22
C ASP A 19 -13.22 -7.56 -16.73
N PHE A 20 -12.63 -6.61 -16.00
CA PHE A 20 -12.36 -6.77 -14.57
C PHE A 20 -13.67 -6.98 -13.78
N THR A 21 -14.66 -6.11 -13.97
CA THR A 21 -15.96 -6.20 -13.28
C THR A 21 -16.70 -7.50 -13.63
N SER A 22 -16.65 -7.93 -14.89
CA SER A 22 -17.26 -9.20 -15.32
C SER A 22 -16.60 -10.40 -14.63
N LYS A 23 -15.27 -10.42 -14.52
CA LYS A 23 -14.55 -11.46 -13.79
C LYS A 23 -14.85 -11.44 -12.30
N ILE A 24 -14.91 -10.26 -11.68
CA ILE A 24 -15.30 -10.12 -10.27
C ILE A 24 -16.69 -10.70 -10.05
N LYS A 25 -17.66 -10.37 -10.89
CA LYS A 25 -19.02 -10.91 -10.81
C LYS A 25 -19.05 -12.44 -10.90
N ILE A 26 -18.37 -13.02 -11.88
CA ILE A 26 -18.29 -14.48 -12.04
C ILE A 26 -17.65 -15.15 -10.81
N ILE A 27 -16.60 -14.55 -10.26
CA ILE A 27 -15.92 -15.08 -9.07
C ILE A 27 -16.82 -14.94 -7.84
N SER A 28 -17.48 -13.79 -7.67
CA SER A 28 -18.43 -13.48 -6.60
C SER A 28 -19.57 -14.50 -6.55
N GLU A 29 -20.17 -14.82 -7.69
CA GLU A 29 -21.20 -15.87 -7.81
C GLU A 29 -20.64 -17.25 -7.44
N PHE A 30 -19.39 -17.56 -7.82
CA PHE A 30 -18.78 -18.85 -7.53
C PHE A 30 -18.40 -19.05 -6.05
N VAL A 31 -17.94 -18.00 -5.37
CA VAL A 31 -17.54 -18.06 -3.95
C VAL A 31 -18.66 -17.65 -2.99
N GLU A 32 -19.83 -17.28 -3.52
CA GLU A 32 -20.99 -16.82 -2.75
C GLU A 32 -20.66 -15.62 -1.83
N LYS A 33 -19.93 -14.63 -2.38
CA LYS A 33 -19.53 -13.40 -1.67
C LYS A 33 -19.87 -12.16 -2.48
N GLU A 34 -20.05 -11.04 -1.79
CA GLU A 34 -20.21 -9.74 -2.45
C GLU A 34 -18.97 -9.37 -3.29
N GLU A 35 -19.18 -8.68 -4.40
CA GLU A 35 -18.11 -8.25 -5.32
C GLU A 35 -16.99 -7.48 -4.60
N ASN A 36 -17.35 -6.60 -3.67
CA ASN A 36 -16.38 -5.85 -2.86
C ASN A 36 -15.56 -6.75 -1.95
N GLU A 37 -16.14 -7.82 -1.39
CA GLU A 37 -15.39 -8.78 -0.58
C GLU A 37 -14.40 -9.58 -1.44
N VAL A 38 -14.76 -9.91 -2.67
CA VAL A 38 -13.86 -10.56 -3.65
C VAL A 38 -12.69 -9.63 -4.02
N ILE A 39 -12.98 -8.35 -4.29
CA ILE A 39 -11.95 -7.34 -4.58
C ILE A 39 -11.02 -7.21 -3.37
N GLU A 40 -11.56 -6.98 -2.18
CA GLU A 40 -10.78 -6.84 -0.95
C GLU A 40 -9.88 -8.06 -0.72
N MET A 41 -10.45 -9.27 -0.84
CA MET A 41 -9.74 -10.53 -0.68
C MET A 41 -8.60 -10.70 -1.69
N ALA A 42 -8.86 -10.50 -2.99
CA ALA A 42 -7.83 -10.67 -4.01
C ALA A 42 -6.66 -9.70 -3.80
N PHE A 43 -6.95 -8.45 -3.47
CA PHE A 43 -5.96 -7.39 -3.34
C PHE A 43 -5.14 -7.52 -2.07
N THR A 44 -5.79 -7.76 -0.92
CA THR A 44 -5.04 -8.00 0.33
C THR A 44 -4.18 -9.25 0.25
N THR A 45 -4.65 -10.31 -0.42
CA THR A 45 -3.84 -11.51 -0.70
C THR A 45 -2.63 -11.15 -1.58
N PHE A 46 -2.84 -10.41 -2.66
CA PHE A 46 -1.77 -9.94 -3.54
C PHE A 46 -0.73 -9.07 -2.80
N PHE A 47 -1.19 -8.12 -1.99
CA PHE A 47 -0.30 -7.29 -1.18
C PHE A 47 0.43 -8.10 -0.10
N GLY A 48 -0.23 -9.07 0.52
CA GLY A 48 0.39 -9.99 1.48
C GLY A 48 1.59 -10.73 0.88
N LYS A 49 1.49 -11.14 -0.39
CA LYS A 49 2.60 -11.76 -1.14
C LYS A 49 3.72 -10.79 -1.53
N THR A 50 3.44 -9.49 -1.59
CA THR A 50 4.39 -8.46 -2.08
C THR A 50 4.91 -7.53 -0.98
N LEU A 51 4.54 -7.75 0.28
CA LEU A 51 5.03 -6.99 1.43
C LEU A 51 6.55 -7.12 1.59
N LYS A 52 7.24 -5.97 1.72
CA LYS A 52 8.68 -5.94 2.01
C LYS A 52 8.93 -5.70 3.51
N PRO A 53 9.88 -6.35 4.20
CA PRO A 53 10.15 -6.17 5.62
C PRO A 53 10.89 -4.86 5.86
N ARG A 54 11.76 -4.47 4.93
CA ARG A 54 12.52 -3.23 4.84
C ARG A 54 11.71 -2.08 4.28
N TYR A 55 11.49 -0.97 4.98
CA TYR A 55 10.96 0.23 4.28
C TYR A 55 11.92 0.76 3.21
N LYS A 56 13.23 0.52 3.35
CA LYS A 56 14.23 0.84 2.33
C LYS A 56 14.15 -0.04 1.08
N ASP A 57 13.46 -1.18 1.15
CA ASP A 57 13.35 -2.13 0.03
C ASP A 57 12.29 -1.72 -0.98
N TYR A 58 11.40 -0.79 -0.60
CA TYR A 58 10.34 -0.29 -1.49
C TYR A 58 10.86 0.58 -2.65
N GLY A 59 12.18 0.73 -2.77
CA GLY A 59 12.81 1.49 -3.85
C GLY A 59 12.97 2.97 -3.51
N THR A 60 13.53 3.70 -4.47
CA THR A 60 13.73 5.15 -4.39
C THR A 60 13.23 5.79 -5.68
N ILE A 61 12.38 6.79 -5.54
CA ILE A 61 11.94 7.68 -6.61
C ILE A 61 13.00 8.77 -6.75
N TYR A 62 13.65 8.79 -7.91
CA TYR A 62 14.61 9.83 -8.28
C TYR A 62 13.88 10.91 -9.05
N LEU A 63 14.04 12.14 -8.59
CA LEU A 63 13.42 13.34 -9.14
C LEU A 63 14.52 14.26 -9.69
N GLU A 64 14.12 15.27 -10.46
CA GLU A 64 15.03 16.29 -10.97
C GLU A 64 15.81 16.99 -9.84
N GLN A 65 16.94 17.60 -10.22
CA GLN A 65 17.82 18.35 -9.30
C GLN A 65 18.40 17.50 -8.16
N GLY A 66 18.49 16.18 -8.34
CA GLY A 66 19.04 15.24 -7.35
C GLY A 66 18.13 14.99 -6.15
N ARG A 67 16.86 15.42 -6.21
CA ARG A 67 15.88 15.13 -5.15
C ARG A 67 15.51 13.64 -5.20
N LYS A 68 15.28 13.02 -4.04
CA LYS A 68 14.83 11.62 -3.97
C LYS A 68 13.80 11.38 -2.88
N ILE A 69 12.87 10.46 -3.11
CA ILE A 69 11.95 9.95 -2.09
C ILE A 69 12.20 8.45 -1.93
N SER A 70 12.59 8.03 -0.74
CA SER A 70 12.74 6.61 -0.41
C SER A 70 11.48 6.08 0.29
N GLY A 71 11.29 4.76 0.27
CA GLY A 71 10.21 4.13 1.05
C GLY A 71 10.27 4.44 2.56
N CYS A 72 11.45 4.65 3.13
CA CYS A 72 11.58 5.14 4.52
C CYS A 72 10.98 6.54 4.70
N MET A 73 11.12 7.44 3.73
CA MET A 73 10.51 8.76 3.79
C MET A 73 8.99 8.68 3.69
N ILE A 74 8.47 7.90 2.74
CA ILE A 74 7.03 7.67 2.57
C ILE A 74 6.42 7.12 3.85
N ARG A 75 7.05 6.10 4.44
CA ARG A 75 6.62 5.53 5.72
C ARG A 75 6.52 6.59 6.83
N MET A 76 7.43 7.56 6.87
CA MET A 76 7.37 8.63 7.87
C MET A 76 6.22 9.60 7.60
N GLU A 77 5.90 9.85 6.33
CA GLU A 77 4.75 10.67 5.95
C GLU A 77 3.42 9.96 6.28
N GLU A 78 3.29 8.68 5.92
CA GLU A 78 2.06 7.92 6.16
C GLU A 78 1.83 7.64 7.64
N LYS A 79 2.89 7.30 8.38
CA LYS A 79 2.76 7.07 9.82
C LYS A 79 2.48 8.35 10.61
N GLY A 80 2.96 9.49 10.12
CA GLY A 80 3.03 10.71 10.91
C GLY A 80 4.10 10.65 12.01
N ARG A 81 4.23 11.76 12.76
CA ARG A 81 5.23 11.87 13.82
C ARG A 81 4.79 12.85 14.90
N ASN A 82 4.91 12.42 16.15
CA ASN A 82 4.79 13.32 17.29
C ASN A 82 5.74 14.52 17.16
N PRO A 83 5.27 15.74 17.49
CA PRO A 83 6.13 16.91 17.56
C PRO A 83 7.35 16.61 18.43
N ARG A 84 8.55 16.89 17.91
CA ARG A 84 9.81 16.64 18.64
C ARG A 84 9.99 17.55 19.85
N VAL A 85 9.20 18.62 19.97
CA VAL A 85 9.35 19.66 21.00
C VAL A 85 7.95 20.14 21.42
N LYS A 86 7.80 20.55 22.69
CA LYS A 86 6.59 21.21 23.24
C LYS A 86 6.17 22.49 22.48
N THR A 87 7.00 22.97 21.57
CA THR A 87 6.75 24.12 20.68
C THR A 87 5.88 23.77 19.46
N GLY A 88 5.52 22.50 19.25
CA GLY A 88 4.69 22.06 18.11
C GLY A 88 5.42 22.08 16.75
N THR A 89 6.65 22.59 16.70
CA THR A 89 7.45 22.65 15.49
C THR A 89 8.04 21.27 15.19
N HIS A 90 7.75 20.76 13.98
CA HIS A 90 8.23 19.47 13.43
C HIS A 90 7.38 18.22 13.73
N GLY A 91 6.14 18.39 14.17
CA GLY A 91 5.12 17.32 14.14
C GLY A 91 4.51 17.11 12.76
N MET A 92 3.85 15.97 12.58
CA MET A 92 2.95 15.67 11.47
C MET A 92 1.76 14.91 12.04
N PRO A 93 0.53 15.13 11.53
CA PRO A 93 -0.64 14.41 12.02
C PRO A 93 -0.39 12.91 12.03
N GLN A 94 -0.79 12.24 13.11
CA GLN A 94 -0.59 10.80 13.26
C GLN A 94 -1.66 10.05 12.47
N HIS A 95 -1.55 10.05 11.14
CA HIS A 95 -2.63 9.59 10.25
C HIS A 95 -3.11 8.18 10.60
N ILE A 96 -2.20 7.26 10.95
CA ILE A 96 -2.59 5.90 11.36
C ILE A 96 -3.43 5.93 12.64
N GLU A 97 -2.99 6.65 13.67
CA GLU A 97 -3.72 6.74 14.95
C GLU A 97 -5.10 7.34 14.73
N MET A 98 -5.17 8.44 13.98
CA MET A 98 -6.43 9.09 13.60
C MET A 98 -7.36 8.14 12.84
N MET A 99 -6.85 7.30 11.94
CA MET A 99 -7.67 6.32 11.24
C MET A 99 -8.23 5.26 12.20
N PHE A 100 -7.41 4.71 13.10
CA PHE A 100 -7.90 3.74 14.07
C PHE A 100 -8.92 4.35 15.05
N GLU A 101 -8.77 5.61 15.42
CA GLU A 101 -9.74 6.34 16.25
C GLU A 101 -11.05 6.61 15.51
N THR A 102 -10.98 6.95 14.22
CA THR A 102 -12.15 7.33 13.42
C THR A 102 -12.97 6.12 12.98
N PHE A 103 -12.31 5.05 12.51
CA PHE A 103 -12.97 3.91 11.87
C PHE A 103 -12.98 2.65 12.75
N GLY A 104 -12.07 2.55 13.72
CA GLY A 104 -11.94 1.38 14.59
C GLY A 104 -11.14 0.23 13.97
N SER A 105 -10.43 -0.53 14.82
CA SER A 105 -9.57 -1.64 14.40
C SER A 105 -10.31 -2.73 13.62
N ARG A 106 -11.55 -3.04 14.02
CA ARG A 106 -12.35 -4.11 13.39
C ARG A 106 -12.66 -3.81 11.93
N GLU A 107 -13.05 -2.58 11.65
CA GLU A 107 -13.42 -2.14 10.30
C GLU A 107 -12.17 -2.08 9.40
N ILE A 108 -11.07 -1.53 9.93
CA ILE A 108 -9.77 -1.53 9.24
C ILE A 108 -9.30 -2.96 8.97
N GLY A 109 -9.45 -3.87 9.92
CA GLY A 109 -9.04 -5.27 9.78
C GLY A 109 -9.86 -6.08 8.76
N LYS A 110 -11.12 -5.66 8.49
CA LYS A 110 -11.96 -6.23 7.44
C LYS A 110 -11.62 -5.67 6.05
N ASN A 111 -11.36 -4.37 5.95
CA ASN A 111 -11.25 -3.63 4.68
C ASN A 111 -9.89 -2.93 4.52
N ILE A 112 -8.79 -3.65 4.76
CA ILE A 112 -7.42 -3.08 4.79
C ILE A 112 -7.08 -2.32 3.51
N LEU A 113 -7.47 -2.80 2.32
CA LEU A 113 -7.17 -2.12 1.07
C LEU A 113 -7.84 -0.74 1.02
N GLU A 114 -9.13 -0.67 1.33
CA GLU A 114 -9.88 0.59 1.35
C GLU A 114 -9.19 1.60 2.28
N TYR A 115 -8.88 1.17 3.51
CA TYR A 115 -8.22 2.04 4.47
C TYR A 115 -6.77 2.36 4.12
N SER A 116 -6.11 1.52 3.34
CA SER A 116 -4.79 1.82 2.78
C SER A 116 -4.87 2.94 1.74
N PHE A 117 -5.87 2.91 0.84
CA PHE A 117 -6.11 4.04 -0.07
C PHE A 117 -6.45 5.32 0.68
N ARG A 118 -7.29 5.24 1.71
CA ARG A 118 -7.62 6.40 2.58
C ARG A 118 -6.38 6.96 3.28
N LEU A 119 -5.47 6.10 3.74
CA LEU A 119 -4.21 6.53 4.35
C LEU A 119 -3.34 7.28 3.35
N VAL A 120 -3.20 6.78 2.13
CA VAL A 120 -2.46 7.46 1.06
C VAL A 120 -3.09 8.81 0.74
N ASP A 121 -4.42 8.87 0.61
CA ASP A 121 -5.18 10.10 0.33
C ASP A 121 -4.96 11.16 1.42
N ILE A 122 -5.20 10.82 2.69
CA ILE A 122 -4.99 11.72 3.84
C ILE A 122 -3.52 12.16 3.92
N THR A 123 -2.58 11.27 3.64
CA THR A 123 -1.15 11.59 3.65
C THR A 123 -0.82 12.64 2.60
N LEU A 124 -1.31 12.46 1.37
CA LEU A 124 -1.06 13.41 0.28
C LEU A 124 -1.77 14.74 0.55
N GLU A 125 -3.03 14.73 0.97
CA GLU A 125 -3.77 15.94 1.38
C GLU A 125 -3.03 16.73 2.46
N SER A 126 -2.48 16.03 3.47
CA SER A 126 -1.68 16.62 4.56
C SER A 126 -0.37 17.25 4.05
N ILE A 127 0.32 16.59 3.10
CA ILE A 127 1.53 17.13 2.47
C ILE A 127 1.24 18.41 1.70
N PHE A 128 0.19 18.36 0.89
CA PHE A 128 -0.20 19.42 -0.03
C PHE A 128 -0.85 20.62 0.67
N SER A 129 -1.44 20.40 1.84
CA SER A 129 -1.94 21.46 2.73
C SER A 129 -0.86 22.08 3.61
N SER A 130 0.37 21.54 3.64
CA SER A 130 1.43 22.06 4.51
C SER A 130 2.00 23.40 4.02
N ASP A 131 2.50 24.26 4.91
CA ASP A 131 3.13 25.54 4.49
C ASP A 131 4.51 25.38 3.82
N LYS A 132 4.98 24.15 3.60
CA LYS A 132 6.33 23.85 3.12
C LYS A 132 6.37 23.68 1.61
N GLU A 133 6.58 24.77 0.90
CA GLU A 133 6.55 24.78 -0.59
C GLU A 133 7.52 23.79 -1.24
N LYS A 134 8.76 23.67 -0.71
CA LYS A 134 9.73 22.66 -1.19
C LYS A 134 9.24 21.22 -1.05
N LYS A 135 8.42 20.95 -0.03
CA LYS A 135 7.81 19.63 0.18
C LYS A 135 6.71 19.40 -0.84
N LYS A 136 5.83 20.38 -1.07
CA LYS A 136 4.78 20.30 -2.09
C LYS A 136 5.36 20.05 -3.48
N GLU A 137 6.31 20.87 -3.92
CA GLU A 137 6.97 20.72 -5.23
C GLU A 137 7.58 19.32 -5.40
N LYS A 138 8.26 18.83 -4.37
CA LYS A 138 8.87 17.50 -4.37
C LYS A 138 7.83 16.38 -4.53
N TYR A 139 6.71 16.46 -3.83
CA TYR A 139 5.65 15.45 -3.93
C TYR A 139 4.83 15.62 -5.21
N ASN A 140 4.66 16.84 -5.72
CA ASN A 140 4.03 17.10 -7.00
C ASN A 140 4.81 16.42 -8.14
N LEU A 141 6.15 16.50 -8.14
CA LEU A 141 6.98 15.77 -9.10
C LEU A 141 6.89 14.25 -8.91
N ALA A 142 6.75 13.78 -7.68
CA ALA A 142 6.70 12.35 -7.38
C ALA A 142 5.39 11.69 -7.81
N ILE A 143 4.24 12.34 -7.63
CA ILE A 143 2.93 11.80 -8.03
C ILE A 143 2.79 11.60 -9.55
N GLN A 144 3.63 12.26 -10.35
CA GLN A 144 3.69 12.06 -11.80
C GLN A 144 4.41 10.76 -12.17
N GLN A 145 5.18 10.15 -11.27
CA GLN A 145 5.85 8.87 -11.50
C GLN A 145 4.94 7.70 -11.19
N SER A 146 4.74 6.80 -12.17
CA SER A 146 3.78 5.69 -12.11
C SER A 146 3.97 4.74 -10.92
N ASN A 147 5.20 4.55 -10.47
CA ASN A 147 5.54 3.65 -9.36
C ASN A 147 5.45 4.29 -7.96
N PHE A 148 5.36 5.63 -7.86
CA PHE A 148 5.38 6.32 -6.57
C PHE A 148 4.13 6.02 -5.75
N LEU A 149 2.94 6.19 -6.32
CA LEU A 149 1.66 5.94 -5.64
C LEU A 149 1.48 4.46 -5.31
N TYR A 150 1.97 3.57 -6.17
CA TYR A 150 1.96 2.13 -5.90
C TYR A 150 2.84 1.79 -4.69
N MET A 151 4.04 2.37 -4.61
CA MET A 151 4.90 2.21 -3.44
C MET A 151 4.24 2.76 -2.16
N MET A 152 3.57 3.92 -2.22
CA MET A 152 2.79 4.44 -1.09
C MET A 152 1.74 3.43 -0.65
N LEU A 153 0.91 2.92 -1.57
CA LEU A 153 -0.11 1.93 -1.26
C LEU A 153 0.46 0.67 -0.60
N GLN A 154 1.57 0.12 -1.10
CA GLN A 154 2.18 -1.06 -0.47
C GLN A 154 2.69 -0.78 0.96
N ILE A 155 3.21 0.44 1.22
CA ILE A 155 3.68 0.85 2.55
C ILE A 155 2.48 1.08 3.48
N ALA A 156 1.38 1.66 2.97
CA ALA A 156 0.14 1.86 3.70
C ALA A 156 -0.46 0.52 4.17
N VAL A 157 -0.60 -0.47 3.26
CA VAL A 157 -1.07 -1.82 3.61
C VAL A 157 -0.21 -2.43 4.71
N LYS A 158 1.11 -2.34 4.57
CA LYS A 158 2.04 -2.83 5.58
C LYS A 158 1.87 -2.14 6.92
N LEU A 159 1.73 -0.82 6.94
CA LEU A 159 1.60 -0.03 8.15
C LEU A 159 0.35 -0.40 8.93
N LEU A 160 -0.79 -0.53 8.25
CA LEU A 160 -2.05 -0.92 8.87
C LEU A 160 -2.02 -2.35 9.39
N ALA A 161 -1.51 -3.30 8.59
CA ALA A 161 -1.36 -4.69 9.03
C ALA A 161 -0.46 -4.80 10.28
N LEU A 162 0.68 -4.08 10.30
CA LEU A 162 1.59 -4.07 11.44
C LEU A 162 0.99 -3.45 12.70
N ASP A 163 0.20 -2.39 12.58
CA ASP A 163 -0.41 -1.75 13.74
C ASP A 163 -1.64 -2.53 14.24
N LEU A 164 -2.39 -3.22 13.38
CA LEU A 164 -3.37 -4.23 13.79
C LEU A 164 -2.70 -5.36 14.58
N TYR A 165 -1.62 -5.93 14.04
CA TYR A 165 -0.87 -7.02 14.68
C TYR A 165 -0.38 -6.63 16.09
N LYS A 166 0.21 -5.44 16.25
CA LYS A 166 0.68 -4.96 17.57
C LYS A 166 -0.44 -4.70 18.57
N LYS A 167 -1.63 -4.34 18.09
CA LYS A 167 -2.81 -4.15 18.93
C LYS A 167 -3.49 -5.48 19.30
N GLY A 168 -3.03 -6.61 18.76
CA GLY A 168 -3.67 -7.92 18.94
C GLY A 168 -4.99 -8.05 18.19
N GLU A 169 -5.19 -7.22 17.16
CA GLU A 169 -6.43 -7.12 16.41
C GLU A 169 -6.41 -8.06 15.19
N LYS A 170 -7.59 -8.54 14.81
CA LYS A 170 -7.71 -9.52 13.72
C LYS A 170 -7.55 -8.84 12.35
N ILE A 171 -6.66 -9.40 11.54
CA ILE A 171 -6.62 -9.19 10.09
C ILE A 171 -7.46 -10.32 9.46
N GLU A 172 -8.55 -9.99 8.76
CA GLU A 172 -9.46 -11.01 8.21
C GLU A 172 -8.79 -11.84 7.10
N ASN A 173 -8.00 -11.19 6.23
CA ASN A 173 -7.22 -11.87 5.20
C ASN A 173 -6.09 -12.71 5.82
N VAL A 174 -6.19 -14.03 5.74
CA VAL A 174 -5.30 -14.98 6.43
C VAL A 174 -3.89 -14.97 5.83
N THR A 175 -3.76 -14.75 4.52
CA THR A 175 -2.47 -14.61 3.84
C THR A 175 -1.70 -13.39 4.36
N LEU A 176 -2.33 -12.22 4.35
CA LEU A 176 -1.72 -10.98 4.84
C LEU A 176 -1.39 -11.07 6.33
N ARG A 177 -2.29 -11.67 7.13
CA ARG A 177 -2.06 -11.93 8.56
C ARG A 177 -0.79 -12.76 8.76
N TYR A 178 -0.71 -13.91 8.12
CA TYR A 178 0.43 -14.81 8.23
C TYR A 178 1.74 -14.15 7.82
N MET A 179 1.75 -13.47 6.68
CA MET A 179 2.95 -12.79 6.19
C MET A 179 3.41 -11.69 7.14
N THR A 180 2.47 -10.94 7.72
CA THR A 180 2.76 -9.90 8.73
C THR A 180 3.37 -10.50 9.99
N GLU A 181 2.81 -11.62 10.49
CA GLU A 181 3.34 -12.32 11.65
C GLU A 181 4.76 -12.82 11.44
N MET A 182 5.03 -13.45 10.30
CA MET A 182 6.36 -13.99 9.98
C MET A 182 7.40 -12.88 9.84
N ILE A 183 7.03 -11.75 9.21
CA ILE A 183 7.91 -10.58 9.10
C ILE A 183 8.26 -10.01 10.48
N GLU A 184 7.30 -9.90 11.41
CA GLU A 184 7.59 -9.37 12.75
C GLU A 184 8.37 -10.37 13.62
N LYS A 185 8.10 -11.68 13.51
CA LYS A 185 8.88 -12.73 14.20
C LYS A 185 10.36 -12.69 13.80
N ASP A 186 10.63 -12.51 12.51
CA ASP A 186 11.99 -12.52 11.96
C ASP A 186 12.65 -11.15 11.87
N LYS A 187 12.00 -10.10 12.37
CA LYS A 187 12.46 -8.71 12.25
C LYS A 187 13.90 -8.48 12.72
N LYS A 188 14.32 -9.16 13.79
CA LYS A 188 15.69 -9.07 14.32
C LYS A 188 16.69 -9.69 13.34
N ARG A 189 16.46 -10.94 12.91
CA ARG A 189 17.28 -11.66 11.92
C ARG A 189 17.36 -10.88 10.61
N LEU A 190 16.23 -10.41 10.10
CA LEU A 190 16.16 -9.57 8.90
C LEU A 190 16.91 -8.24 9.10
N GLY A 191 16.88 -7.67 10.30
CA GLY A 191 17.67 -6.49 10.64
C GLY A 191 19.18 -6.75 10.63
N GLU A 192 19.60 -7.89 11.17
CA GLU A 192 21.01 -8.34 11.26
C GLU A 192 21.59 -8.65 9.88
N LEU A 193 20.88 -9.43 9.05
CA LEU A 193 21.26 -9.78 7.66
C LEU A 193 21.78 -8.56 6.90
N PHE A 194 21.07 -7.45 7.01
CA PHE A 194 21.45 -6.24 6.32
C PHE A 194 22.39 -5.34 7.10
N SER A 195 22.39 -5.38 8.43
CA SER A 195 23.38 -4.64 9.21
C SER A 195 24.79 -5.16 8.93
N GLU A 196 24.93 -6.47 8.71
CA GLU A 196 26.17 -7.13 8.30
C GLU A 196 26.58 -6.74 6.86
N ALA A 197 25.62 -6.65 5.94
CA ALA A 197 25.88 -6.21 4.57
C ALA A 197 26.26 -4.71 4.47
N PHE A 198 25.70 -3.84 5.33
CA PHE A 198 25.98 -2.39 5.28
C PHE A 198 27.23 -1.97 6.08
N ASN A 199 27.53 -2.66 7.19
CA ASN A 199 28.60 -2.26 8.11
C ASN A 199 29.77 -3.27 8.17
N GLY A 200 29.66 -4.40 7.48
CA GLY A 200 30.67 -5.46 7.44
C GLY A 200 31.27 -5.66 6.05
N PHE A 201 31.81 -6.85 5.81
CA PHE A 201 32.36 -7.29 4.51
C PHE A 201 31.31 -7.93 3.58
N GLY A 202 30.03 -7.86 3.95
CA GLY A 202 28.95 -8.53 3.22
C GLY A 202 28.58 -7.84 1.90
N ASP A 203 28.12 -8.62 0.93
CA ASP A 203 27.57 -8.11 -0.32
C ASP A 203 26.08 -7.77 -0.15
N LEU A 204 25.72 -6.52 -0.48
CA LEU A 204 24.34 -6.03 -0.44
C LEU A 204 23.42 -6.82 -1.38
N THR A 205 23.94 -7.32 -2.50
CA THR A 205 23.18 -8.10 -3.50
C THR A 205 22.76 -9.44 -2.90
N SER A 206 23.72 -10.18 -2.34
CA SER A 206 23.47 -11.44 -1.63
C SER A 206 22.46 -11.29 -0.49
N ALA A 207 22.52 -10.19 0.28
CA ALA A 207 21.54 -9.91 1.34
C ALA A 207 20.14 -9.60 0.81
N ILE A 208 20.02 -9.01 -0.39
CA ILE A 208 18.73 -8.78 -1.07
C ILE A 208 18.15 -10.12 -1.57
N ASP A 209 18.98 -10.97 -2.17
CA ASP A 209 18.55 -12.27 -2.70
C ASP A 209 18.08 -13.21 -1.59
N GLU A 210 18.86 -13.34 -0.51
CA GLU A 210 18.50 -14.14 0.67
C GLU A 210 17.19 -13.65 1.31
N TYR A 211 16.97 -12.34 1.26
CA TYR A 211 15.75 -11.74 1.75
C TYR A 211 14.53 -12.11 0.88
N TYR A 212 14.64 -12.04 -0.45
CA TYR A 212 13.54 -12.47 -1.33
C TYR A 212 13.31 -13.99 -1.28
N PHE A 213 14.38 -14.78 -1.11
CA PHE A 213 14.29 -16.21 -0.85
C PHE A 213 13.49 -16.51 0.43
N THR A 214 13.77 -15.77 1.52
CA THR A 214 13.03 -15.86 2.78
C THR A 214 11.53 -15.56 2.61
N LEU A 215 11.15 -14.57 1.79
CA LEU A 215 9.72 -14.28 1.56
C LEU A 215 9.01 -15.43 0.85
N ASN A 216 9.65 -15.95 -0.20
CA ASN A 216 9.11 -17.10 -0.92
C ASN A 216 9.01 -18.31 0.00
N SER A 217 10.00 -18.54 0.87
CA SER A 217 9.94 -19.63 1.84
C SER A 217 8.79 -19.44 2.84
N TYR A 218 8.50 -18.24 3.32
CA TYR A 218 7.31 -18.02 4.17
C TYR A 218 6.01 -18.35 3.46
N PHE A 219 5.87 -17.91 2.21
CA PHE A 219 4.69 -18.19 1.41
C PHE A 219 4.55 -19.69 1.11
N GLU A 220 5.65 -20.36 0.77
CA GLU A 220 5.68 -21.81 0.54
C GLU A 220 5.41 -22.60 1.82
N ASP A 221 6.01 -22.23 2.94
CA ASP A 221 5.79 -22.84 4.25
C ASP A 221 4.32 -22.71 4.65
N TYR A 222 3.71 -21.56 4.37
CA TYR A 222 2.28 -21.35 4.58
C TYR A 222 1.45 -22.29 3.71
N ALA A 223 1.79 -22.40 2.42
CA ALA A 223 1.09 -23.28 1.47
C ALA A 223 1.28 -24.78 1.77
N LYS A 224 2.36 -25.17 2.46
CA LYS A 224 2.72 -26.55 2.78
C LYS A 224 2.37 -26.96 4.21
N ARG A 225 1.99 -26.02 5.10
CA ARG A 225 1.75 -26.30 6.52
C ARG A 225 0.53 -27.19 6.73
N LYS A 226 0.76 -28.40 7.26
CA LYS A 226 -0.30 -29.34 7.65
C LYS A 226 -0.72 -29.31 9.13
N PHE A 227 -0.02 -28.61 10.04
CA PHE A 227 -0.30 -28.73 11.47
C PHE A 227 0.00 -27.42 12.21
N ASN A 228 -1.05 -26.70 12.63
CA ASN A 228 -1.14 -25.62 13.65
C ASN A 228 -2.13 -24.48 13.30
N VAL A 229 -2.86 -24.59 12.20
CA VAL A 229 -3.99 -23.71 11.86
C VAL A 229 -5.28 -24.51 11.88
N THR A 230 -6.41 -23.87 12.20
CA THR A 230 -7.71 -24.56 12.17
C THR A 230 -8.07 -24.97 10.74
N LEU A 231 -8.91 -26.00 10.58
CA LEU A 231 -9.43 -26.39 9.25
C LEU A 231 -10.02 -25.19 8.50
N GLU A 232 -10.73 -24.32 9.23
CA GLU A 232 -11.32 -23.09 8.72
C GLU A 232 -10.27 -22.13 8.13
N GLU A 233 -9.10 -21.98 8.77
CA GLU A 233 -8.03 -21.11 8.26
C GLU A 233 -7.41 -21.66 6.96
N MET A 234 -7.28 -22.99 6.84
CA MET A 234 -6.80 -23.63 5.61
C MET A 234 -7.80 -23.44 4.46
N GLU A 235 -9.10 -23.57 4.75
CA GLU A 235 -10.16 -23.35 3.77
C GLU A 235 -10.18 -21.90 3.28
N ARG A 236 -10.08 -20.93 4.20
CA ARG A 236 -9.99 -19.50 3.88
C ARG A 236 -8.77 -19.17 3.04
N MET A 237 -7.60 -19.75 3.35
CA MET A 237 -6.40 -19.58 2.54
C MET A 237 -6.59 -20.13 1.12
N GLY A 238 -7.13 -21.34 1.02
CA GLY A 238 -7.42 -21.97 -0.27
C GLY A 238 -8.41 -21.15 -1.09
N GLU A 239 -9.37 -20.51 -0.44
CA GLU A 239 -10.28 -19.56 -1.07
C GLU A 239 -9.58 -18.28 -1.55
N GLU A 240 -8.84 -17.58 -0.68
CA GLU A 240 -8.05 -16.39 -1.01
C GLU A 240 -7.16 -16.60 -2.23
N HIS A 241 -6.42 -17.70 -2.22
CA HIS A 241 -5.51 -18.03 -3.32
C HIS A 241 -6.27 -18.40 -4.61
N ARG A 242 -7.40 -19.11 -4.51
CA ARG A 242 -8.25 -19.42 -5.67
C ARG A 242 -8.85 -18.17 -6.29
N VAL A 243 -9.33 -17.23 -5.47
CA VAL A 243 -9.85 -15.93 -5.91
C VAL A 243 -8.77 -15.15 -6.64
N LEU A 244 -7.58 -14.97 -6.04
CA LEU A 244 -6.48 -14.27 -6.69
C LEU A 244 -6.03 -14.96 -7.99
N LYS A 245 -5.93 -16.30 -7.99
CA LYS A 245 -5.52 -17.07 -9.17
C LYS A 245 -6.52 -16.94 -10.31
N ARG A 246 -7.82 -16.95 -10.03
CA ARG A 246 -8.87 -16.79 -11.04
C ARG A 246 -8.96 -15.37 -11.57
N LEU A 247 -8.81 -14.38 -10.69
CA LEU A 247 -8.80 -12.98 -11.10
C LEU A 247 -7.54 -12.65 -11.92
N GLY A 248 -6.39 -13.21 -11.54
CA GLY A 248 -5.09 -13.00 -12.16
C GLY A 248 -4.37 -11.78 -11.59
N GLU A 249 -3.10 -11.95 -11.21
CA GLU A 249 -2.29 -10.88 -10.59
C GLU A 249 -2.13 -9.66 -11.52
N ASP A 250 -2.00 -9.88 -12.83
CA ASP A 250 -1.94 -8.80 -13.81
C ASP A 250 -3.23 -7.96 -13.83
N ASN A 251 -4.39 -8.58 -13.66
CA ASN A 251 -5.67 -7.86 -13.62
C ASN A 251 -5.82 -7.08 -12.31
N VAL A 252 -5.37 -7.65 -11.19
CA VAL A 252 -5.28 -6.93 -9.91
C VAL A 252 -4.38 -5.70 -10.06
N LEU A 253 -3.17 -5.88 -10.58
CA LEU A 253 -2.21 -4.78 -10.80
C LEU A 253 -2.75 -3.68 -11.70
N ARG A 254 -3.43 -4.04 -12.80
CA ARG A 254 -4.07 -3.07 -13.70
C ARG A 254 -5.14 -2.27 -12.99
N TYR A 255 -6.00 -2.92 -12.20
CA TYR A 255 -7.05 -2.23 -11.46
C TYR A 255 -6.50 -1.38 -10.31
N VAL A 256 -5.45 -1.83 -9.60
CA VAL A 256 -4.69 -0.97 -8.68
C VAL A 256 -4.19 0.28 -9.42
N GLY A 257 -3.58 0.11 -10.60
CA GLY A 257 -3.13 1.22 -11.44
C GLY A 257 -4.25 2.21 -11.74
N PHE A 258 -5.42 1.72 -12.14
CA PHE A 258 -6.60 2.55 -12.37
C PHE A 258 -7.05 3.34 -11.13
N LEU A 259 -7.10 2.70 -9.96
CA LEU A 259 -7.47 3.40 -8.72
C LEU A 259 -6.45 4.48 -8.33
N LEU A 260 -5.15 4.20 -8.47
CA LEU A 260 -4.09 5.16 -8.19
C LEU A 260 -4.09 6.32 -9.19
N GLU A 261 -4.43 6.06 -10.45
CA GLU A 261 -4.60 7.08 -11.48
C GLU A 261 -5.74 8.04 -11.14
N ARG A 262 -6.89 7.50 -10.68
CA ARG A 262 -7.99 8.33 -10.19
C ARG A 262 -7.59 9.19 -9.00
N LEU A 263 -6.80 8.63 -8.07
CA LEU A 263 -6.27 9.38 -6.92
C LEU A 263 -5.33 10.50 -7.38
N ARG A 264 -4.44 10.22 -8.33
CA ARG A 264 -3.56 11.23 -8.96
C ARG A 264 -4.38 12.38 -9.54
N ASN A 265 -5.40 12.07 -10.34
CA ASN A 265 -6.21 13.07 -11.02
C ASN A 265 -7.05 13.91 -10.05
N LYS A 266 -7.61 13.29 -9.00
CA LYS A 266 -8.25 14.02 -7.88
C LYS A 266 -7.31 15.08 -7.32
N LEU A 267 -6.06 14.71 -7.01
CA LEU A 267 -5.08 15.60 -6.42
C LEU A 267 -4.68 16.72 -7.38
N ILE A 268 -4.37 16.41 -8.64
CA ILE A 268 -4.02 17.41 -9.66
C ILE A 268 -5.14 18.45 -9.81
N ILE A 269 -6.39 18.00 -9.95
CA ILE A 269 -7.56 18.90 -10.11
C ILE A 269 -7.73 19.81 -8.88
N GLN A 270 -7.64 19.25 -7.67
CA GLN A 270 -7.71 20.03 -6.43
C GLN A 270 -6.62 21.10 -6.37
N HIS A 271 -5.41 20.78 -6.83
CA HIS A 271 -4.31 21.73 -6.91
C HIS A 271 -4.54 22.86 -7.90
N THR A 272 -4.90 22.54 -9.15
CA THR A 272 -5.16 23.55 -10.19
C THR A 272 -6.29 24.50 -9.78
N MET A 273 -7.33 24.00 -9.11
CA MET A 273 -8.44 24.83 -8.61
C MET A 273 -8.03 25.75 -7.46
N THR A 274 -7.10 25.30 -6.60
CA THR A 274 -6.59 26.10 -5.47
C THR A 274 -5.70 27.24 -5.97
N GLU A 275 -4.84 26.98 -6.96
CA GLU A 275 -4.00 28.00 -7.60
C GLU A 275 -4.85 29.05 -8.34
N ASN A 276 -5.88 28.62 -9.08
CA ASN A 276 -6.78 29.53 -9.79
C ASN A 276 -7.62 30.42 -8.86
N LYS A 277 -7.99 29.93 -7.66
CA LYS A 277 -8.65 30.76 -6.63
C LYS A 277 -7.72 31.84 -6.06
N ILE A 278 -6.42 31.54 -5.91
CA ILE A 278 -5.42 32.53 -5.46
C ILE A 278 -5.21 33.62 -6.53
N ILE A 279 -5.28 33.25 -7.81
CA ILE A 279 -5.14 34.21 -8.93
C ILE A 279 -6.38 35.09 -9.08
N THR A 280 -7.58 34.57 -8.79
CA THR A 280 -8.85 35.32 -8.92
C THR A 280 -9.20 36.20 -7.71
N LEU A 281 -8.50 36.06 -6.58
CA LEU A 281 -8.62 36.93 -5.40
C LEU A 281 -7.62 38.11 -5.43
N LYS A 282 -7.36 38.69 -6.61
CA LYS A 282 -6.61 39.94 -6.77
C LYS A 282 -7.54 41.10 -7.11
#